data_AF-A0A1S8N5P2-F1
#
_entry.id   AF-A0A1S8N5P2-F1
#
_cell.length_a   1.000
_cell.length_b   1.000
_cell.length_c   1.000
_cell.angle_alpha   90.00
_cell.angle_beta   90.00
_cell.angle_gamma   90.00
#
_symmetry.space_group_name_H-M   'P 1'
#
loop_
_entity.id
_entity.type
_entity.pdbx_description
1 polymer ?
#
loop_
_entity_poly.entity_id
_entity_poly.type
_entity_poly.pdbx_seq_one_letter_code
_entity_poly.pdbx_strand_id
1 'polypeptide(L)'
;MASENEEKYGVIAGTAINEVEKGVKDTVNSVKQIGTMAQRAGGFALRDATNEWKWLNLSPEEKAAEKEKEKQAAEEAKAEADKADADKAKAEDDEKERIKNLEKSYIVHTAAITCSCALHESYVVVPEGHGEFIHGIPQLNIGDSKPEINIRSFGICKSPQNPSVQENAKKIADEVKNRPKGFTEKVMDFFSKPPAEDVGKDLLEQCVGECTPIIATEWIDGKEDVLVDGKPALLGKCKLTCLYGGEIKLYTSGQRE
;
A
#
# COMPACT_ATOMS: atom_id res chain seq x y z
N MET A 1 -56.47 20.42 -49.56
CA MET A 1 -56.58 19.74 -48.25
C MET A 1 -55.27 19.13 -47.74
N ALA A 2 -54.14 19.22 -48.46
CA ALA A 2 -52.85 18.71 -47.99
C ALA A 2 -51.96 19.77 -47.29
N SER A 3 -52.21 21.07 -47.50
CA SER A 3 -51.34 22.14 -46.99
C SER A 3 -51.72 22.68 -45.60
N GLU A 4 -52.92 22.36 -45.07
CA GLU A 4 -53.36 22.85 -43.74
C GLU A 4 -53.08 21.86 -42.61
N ASN A 5 -52.67 20.63 -42.93
CA ASN A 5 -52.33 19.60 -41.95
C ASN A 5 -50.81 19.50 -41.66
N GLU A 6 -49.92 19.99 -42.53
CA GLU A 6 -48.48 19.97 -42.26
C GLU A 6 -48.03 21.08 -41.29
N GLU A 7 -48.61 22.29 -41.36
CA GLU A 7 -48.30 23.37 -40.42
C GLU A 7 -48.78 23.06 -39.00
N LYS A 8 -49.98 22.46 -38.85
CA LYS A 8 -50.54 22.17 -37.53
C LYS A 8 -49.76 21.07 -36.80
N TYR A 9 -49.33 20.02 -37.50
CA TYR A 9 -48.57 18.92 -36.89
C TYR A 9 -47.08 19.24 -36.71
N GLY A 10 -46.47 20.08 -37.57
CA GLY A 10 -45.10 20.56 -37.40
C GLY A 10 -44.93 21.49 -36.19
N VAL A 11 -45.91 22.35 -35.92
CA VAL A 11 -45.90 23.25 -34.76
C VAL A 11 -46.06 22.49 -33.44
N ILE A 12 -46.92 21.47 -33.40
CA ILE A 12 -47.18 20.67 -32.18
C ILE A 12 -45.98 19.76 -31.86
N ALA A 13 -45.33 19.15 -32.86
CA ALA A 13 -44.11 18.38 -32.65
C ALA A 13 -42.92 19.27 -32.22
N GLY A 14 -42.78 20.46 -32.82
CA GLY A 14 -41.75 21.43 -32.46
C GLY A 14 -41.93 22.03 -31.05
N THR A 15 -43.17 22.18 -30.56
CA THR A 15 -43.44 22.62 -29.18
C THR A 15 -43.19 21.52 -28.16
N ALA A 16 -43.61 20.28 -28.44
CA ALA A 16 -43.37 19.15 -27.53
C ALA A 16 -41.87 18.85 -27.34
N ILE A 17 -41.07 18.94 -28.41
CA ILE A 17 -39.61 18.74 -28.32
C ILE A 17 -38.95 19.88 -27.53
N ASN A 18 -39.36 21.13 -27.75
CA ASN A 18 -38.83 22.29 -27.01
C ASN A 18 -39.22 22.27 -25.51
N GLU A 19 -40.41 21.79 -25.16
CA GLU A 19 -40.86 21.67 -23.77
C GLU A 19 -40.13 20.54 -23.03
N VAL A 20 -39.83 19.43 -23.71
CA VAL A 20 -39.00 18.35 -23.15
C VAL A 20 -37.55 18.81 -22.97
N GLU A 21 -36.97 19.54 -23.93
CA GLU A 21 -35.63 20.12 -23.79
C GLU A 21 -35.54 21.15 -22.66
N LYS A 22 -36.58 21.99 -22.49
CA LYS A 22 -36.66 22.91 -21.35
C LYS A 22 -36.79 22.17 -20.03
N GLY A 23 -37.68 21.17 -19.94
CA GLY A 23 -37.85 20.38 -18.73
C GLY A 23 -36.58 19.65 -18.29
N VAL A 24 -35.80 19.16 -19.25
CA VAL A 24 -34.48 18.53 -18.99
C VAL A 24 -33.45 19.58 -18.56
N LYS A 25 -33.36 20.74 -19.24
CA LYS A 25 -32.44 21.83 -18.86
C LYS A 25 -32.75 22.40 -17.47
N ASP A 26 -34.02 22.55 -17.14
CA ASP A 26 -34.47 23.12 -15.86
C ASP A 26 -34.21 22.13 -14.72
N THR A 27 -34.42 20.82 -14.95
CA THR A 27 -34.08 19.77 -13.98
C THR A 27 -32.57 19.69 -13.74
N VAL A 28 -31.76 19.78 -14.80
CA VAL A 28 -30.28 19.78 -14.71
C VAL A 28 -29.78 21.04 -13.99
N ASN A 29 -30.39 22.20 -14.22
CA ASN A 29 -30.05 23.45 -13.53
C ASN A 29 -30.46 23.43 -12.06
N SER A 30 -31.61 22.85 -11.72
CA SER A 30 -32.02 22.64 -10.32
C SER A 30 -31.09 21.67 -9.58
N VAL A 31 -30.61 20.61 -10.25
CA VAL A 31 -29.61 19.69 -9.66
C VAL A 31 -28.24 20.35 -9.50
N LYS A 32 -27.85 21.25 -10.42
CA LYS A 32 -26.64 22.10 -10.29
C LYS A 32 -26.72 23.06 -9.10
N GLN A 33 -27.89 23.64 -8.81
CA GLN A 33 -28.11 24.56 -7.70
C GLN A 33 -28.04 23.88 -6.31
N ILE A 34 -28.31 22.57 -6.23
CA ILE A 34 -28.20 21.76 -4.99
C ILE A 34 -26.73 21.30 -4.76
N GLY A 35 -25.81 21.69 -5.65
CA GLY A 35 -24.48 21.11 -5.85
C GLY A 35 -23.37 21.38 -4.82
N THR A 36 -23.62 21.84 -3.60
CA THR A 36 -22.52 22.12 -2.64
C THR A 36 -22.30 21.05 -1.55
N MET A 37 -23.16 20.04 -1.40
CA MET A 37 -22.93 18.96 -0.40
C MET A 37 -22.95 17.53 -0.96
N ALA A 38 -23.37 17.30 -2.20
CA ALA A 38 -23.53 15.95 -2.78
C ALA A 38 -22.41 15.56 -3.79
N GLN A 39 -21.28 16.26 -3.79
CA GLN A 39 -20.26 16.16 -4.85
C GLN A 39 -19.47 14.84 -4.90
N ARG A 40 -19.55 13.93 -3.92
CA ARG A 40 -18.75 12.68 -3.95
C ARG A 40 -19.47 11.43 -4.45
N ALA A 41 -20.78 11.29 -4.24
CA ALA A 41 -21.54 10.12 -4.72
C ALA A 41 -22.43 10.44 -5.93
N GLY A 42 -22.99 11.66 -6.00
CA GLY A 42 -23.85 12.08 -7.11
C GLY A 42 -23.09 12.40 -8.40
N GLY A 43 -21.78 12.65 -8.32
CA GLY A 43 -20.95 12.99 -9.47
C GLY A 43 -20.79 11.85 -10.48
N PHE A 44 -20.79 10.60 -10.03
CA PHE A 44 -20.67 9.43 -10.92
C PHE A 44 -21.97 9.22 -11.71
N ALA A 45 -23.10 9.18 -11.02
CA ALA A 45 -24.42 9.02 -11.64
C ALA A 45 -24.79 10.18 -12.60
N LEU A 46 -24.45 11.43 -12.24
CA LEU A 46 -24.64 12.58 -13.14
C LEU A 46 -23.74 12.49 -14.37
N ARG A 47 -22.47 12.04 -14.20
CA ARG A 47 -21.51 11.89 -15.30
C ARG A 47 -21.89 10.76 -16.25
N ASP A 48 -22.38 9.65 -15.72
CA ASP A 48 -22.87 8.51 -16.52
C ASP A 48 -24.11 8.90 -17.32
N ALA A 49 -25.09 9.56 -16.68
CA ALA A 49 -26.29 10.05 -17.36
C ALA A 49 -25.99 11.10 -18.45
N THR A 50 -24.99 11.97 -18.25
CA THR A 50 -24.57 12.93 -19.28
C THR A 50 -23.80 12.27 -20.42
N ASN A 51 -22.96 11.28 -20.13
CA ASN A 51 -22.23 10.53 -21.14
C ASN A 51 -23.19 9.71 -22.02
N GLU A 52 -24.20 9.06 -21.43
CA GLU A 52 -25.24 8.32 -22.17
C GLU A 52 -26.08 9.24 -23.08
N TRP A 53 -26.46 10.42 -22.59
CA TRP A 53 -27.23 11.39 -23.36
C TRP A 53 -26.43 11.98 -24.54
N LYS A 54 -25.12 12.19 -24.33
CA LYS A 54 -24.20 12.62 -25.38
C LYS A 54 -23.99 11.52 -26.44
N TRP A 55 -23.83 10.28 -26.00
CA TRP A 55 -23.74 9.10 -26.87
C TRP A 55 -24.98 8.97 -27.76
N LEU A 56 -26.19 9.10 -27.21
CA LEU A 56 -27.44 8.92 -27.98
C LEU A 56 -27.58 9.92 -29.13
N ASN A 57 -27.10 11.15 -28.94
CA ASN A 57 -27.17 12.25 -29.91
C ASN A 57 -26.04 12.28 -30.96
N LEU A 58 -25.07 11.35 -30.91
CA LEU A 58 -24.03 11.22 -31.93
C LEU A 58 -24.55 10.53 -33.21
N SER A 59 -24.00 10.93 -34.35
CA SER A 59 -24.27 10.28 -35.64
C SER A 59 -23.73 8.84 -35.67
N PRO A 60 -24.21 7.97 -36.58
CA PRO A 60 -23.73 6.59 -36.69
C PRO A 60 -22.22 6.47 -36.92
N GLU A 61 -21.63 7.40 -37.69
CA GLU A 61 -20.20 7.44 -37.98
C GLU A 61 -19.37 7.83 -36.74
N GLU A 62 -19.82 8.81 -35.96
CA GLU A 62 -19.17 9.22 -34.72
C GLU A 62 -19.23 8.13 -33.63
N LYS A 63 -20.36 7.41 -33.55
CA LYS A 63 -20.51 6.25 -32.65
C LYS A 63 -19.55 5.11 -33.00
N ALA A 64 -19.29 4.89 -34.29
CA ALA A 64 -18.32 3.88 -34.74
C ALA A 64 -16.88 4.29 -34.38
N ALA A 65 -16.53 5.56 -34.60
CA ALA A 65 -15.22 6.10 -34.26
C ALA A 65 -14.92 6.09 -32.75
N GLU A 66 -15.92 6.35 -31.90
CA GLU A 66 -15.78 6.31 -30.44
C GLU A 66 -15.54 4.87 -29.95
N LYS A 67 -16.29 3.89 -30.49
CA LYS A 67 -16.07 2.47 -30.20
C LYS A 67 -14.70 1.95 -30.67
N GLU A 68 -14.20 2.44 -31.81
CA GLU A 68 -12.88 2.07 -32.29
C GLU A 68 -11.76 2.67 -31.44
N LYS A 69 -11.94 3.91 -30.96
CA LYS A 69 -11.05 4.52 -29.95
C LYS A 69 -11.07 3.79 -28.62
N GLU A 70 -12.24 3.37 -28.13
CA GLU A 70 -12.34 2.55 -26.92
C GLU A 70 -11.63 1.19 -27.09
N LYS A 71 -11.76 0.57 -28.26
CA LYS A 71 -11.07 -0.68 -28.58
C LYS A 71 -9.55 -0.49 -28.61
N GLN A 72 -9.05 0.56 -29.28
CA GLN A 72 -7.63 0.90 -29.30
C GLN A 72 -7.10 1.20 -27.90
N ALA A 73 -7.82 2.00 -27.11
CA ALA A 73 -7.46 2.29 -25.72
C ALA A 73 -7.44 1.03 -24.84
N ALA A 74 -8.35 0.09 -25.06
CA ALA A 74 -8.38 -1.19 -24.33
C ALA A 74 -7.22 -2.12 -24.75
N GLU A 75 -6.85 -2.16 -26.04
CA GLU A 75 -5.70 -2.92 -26.54
C GLU A 75 -4.37 -2.33 -26.03
N GLU A 76 -4.23 -1.01 -26.02
CA GLU A 76 -3.07 -0.30 -25.46
C GLU A 76 -2.94 -0.52 -23.95
N ALA A 77 -4.03 -0.35 -23.19
CA ALA A 77 -4.04 -0.61 -21.75
C ALA A 77 -3.69 -2.08 -21.41
N LYS A 78 -4.15 -3.02 -22.24
CA LYS A 78 -3.77 -4.44 -22.10
C LYS A 78 -2.29 -4.67 -22.40
N ALA A 79 -1.77 -4.08 -23.47
CA ALA A 79 -0.35 -4.19 -23.81
C ALA A 79 0.56 -3.57 -22.73
N GLU A 80 0.16 -2.47 -22.11
CA GLU A 80 0.86 -1.87 -20.97
C GLU A 80 0.81 -2.75 -19.72
N ALA A 81 -0.34 -3.36 -19.42
CA ALA A 81 -0.47 -4.31 -18.30
C ALA A 81 0.38 -5.56 -18.53
N ASP A 82 0.33 -6.17 -19.72
CA ASP A 82 1.13 -7.34 -20.09
C ASP A 82 2.64 -7.03 -19.99
N LYS A 83 3.05 -5.82 -20.40
CA LYS A 83 4.44 -5.36 -20.25
C LYS A 83 4.83 -5.15 -18.78
N ALA A 84 3.96 -4.54 -17.98
CA ALA A 84 4.21 -4.33 -16.55
C ALA A 84 4.34 -5.66 -15.79
N ASP A 85 3.53 -6.67 -16.14
CA ASP A 85 3.61 -8.02 -15.57
C ASP A 85 4.91 -8.72 -15.98
N ALA A 86 5.34 -8.58 -17.24
CA ALA A 86 6.61 -9.12 -17.73
C ALA A 86 7.82 -8.45 -17.05
N ASP A 87 7.81 -7.12 -16.93
CA ASP A 87 8.86 -6.35 -16.24
C ASP A 87 8.93 -6.74 -14.76
N LYS A 88 7.78 -6.95 -14.11
CA LYS A 88 7.71 -7.43 -12.71
C LYS A 88 8.26 -8.84 -12.56
N ALA A 89 7.89 -9.78 -13.44
CA ALA A 89 8.41 -11.15 -13.41
C ALA A 89 9.93 -11.18 -13.58
N LYS A 90 10.46 -10.38 -14.52
CA LYS A 90 11.90 -10.24 -14.71
C LYS A 90 12.58 -9.67 -13.46
N ALA A 91 12.04 -8.61 -12.86
CA ALA A 91 12.59 -8.04 -11.64
C ALA A 91 12.59 -9.02 -10.46
N GLU A 92 11.56 -9.87 -10.34
CA GLU A 92 11.51 -10.93 -9.32
C GLU A 92 12.59 -12.00 -9.53
N ASP A 93 12.88 -12.37 -10.78
CA ASP A 93 13.92 -13.35 -11.08
C ASP A 93 15.33 -12.78 -10.90
N ASP A 94 15.56 -11.53 -11.33
CA ASP A 94 16.81 -10.80 -11.09
C ASP A 94 17.06 -10.67 -9.56
N GLU A 95 16.02 -10.40 -8.76
CA GLU A 95 16.11 -10.32 -7.30
C GLU A 95 16.43 -11.67 -6.64
N LYS A 96 15.84 -12.77 -7.11
CA LYS A 96 16.17 -14.12 -6.61
C LYS A 96 17.63 -14.48 -6.88
N GLU A 97 18.13 -14.15 -8.07
CA GLU A 97 19.53 -14.38 -8.42
C GLU A 97 20.47 -13.56 -7.53
N ARG A 98 20.14 -12.28 -7.31
CA ARG A 98 20.88 -11.40 -6.40
C ARG A 98 20.93 -11.97 -4.98
N ILE A 99 19.79 -12.41 -4.43
CA ILE A 99 19.72 -13.02 -3.09
C ILE A 99 20.57 -14.30 -3.02
N LYS A 100 20.51 -15.16 -4.05
CA LYS A 100 21.31 -16.39 -4.10
C LYS A 100 22.82 -16.13 -4.12
N ASN A 101 23.24 -15.02 -4.74
CA ASN A 101 24.64 -14.59 -4.72
C ASN A 101 25.02 -13.98 -3.35
N LEU A 102 24.11 -13.21 -2.75
CA LEU A 102 24.27 -12.66 -1.41
C LEU A 102 24.44 -13.77 -0.35
N GLU A 103 23.66 -14.85 -0.42
CA GLU A 103 23.71 -15.96 0.54
C GLU A 103 25.11 -16.57 0.72
N LYS A 104 25.95 -16.49 -0.30
CA LYS A 104 27.33 -17.01 -0.32
C LYS A 104 28.38 -15.95 0.01
N SER A 105 27.97 -14.69 0.04
CA SER A 105 28.86 -13.55 0.24
C SER A 105 29.11 -13.30 1.72
N TYR A 106 30.36 -12.95 2.05
CA TYR A 106 30.72 -12.49 3.38
C TYR A 106 30.13 -11.11 3.65
N ILE A 107 29.72 -10.89 4.90
CA ILE A 107 29.14 -9.62 5.30
C ILE A 107 30.21 -8.74 5.92
N VAL A 108 30.22 -7.47 5.52
CA VAL A 108 31.09 -6.45 6.07
C VAL A 108 30.27 -5.31 6.68
N HIS A 109 30.96 -4.41 7.39
CA HIS A 109 30.39 -3.25 8.05
C HIS A 109 29.41 -2.49 7.12
N THR A 110 28.32 -1.98 7.67
CA THR A 110 27.27 -1.21 6.97
C THR A 110 26.49 -1.97 5.90
N ALA A 111 26.47 -3.31 5.95
CA ALA A 111 25.50 -4.08 5.21
C ALA A 111 24.05 -3.72 5.62
N ALA A 112 23.18 -3.59 4.62
CA ALA A 112 21.77 -3.30 4.84
C ALA A 112 21.06 -4.57 5.35
N ILE A 113 20.15 -4.38 6.30
CA ILE A 113 19.34 -5.44 6.90
C ILE A 113 17.86 -5.08 6.84
N THR A 114 17.01 -6.09 6.74
CA THR A 114 15.55 -5.93 6.72
C THR A 114 14.92 -6.79 7.81
N CYS A 115 13.76 -6.38 8.32
CA CYS A 115 13.01 -7.13 9.32
C CYS A 115 11.58 -7.32 8.83
N SER A 116 11.02 -8.53 8.95
CA SER A 116 9.64 -8.83 8.55
C SER A 116 8.57 -8.01 9.28
N CYS A 117 8.89 -7.53 10.49
CA CYS A 117 8.03 -6.68 11.32
C CYS A 117 8.35 -5.18 11.20
N ALA A 118 9.34 -4.78 10.42
CA ALA A 118 9.68 -3.38 10.21
C ALA A 118 9.16 -2.86 8.87
N LEU A 119 9.02 -1.54 8.76
CA LEU A 119 8.66 -0.88 7.50
C LEU A 119 9.89 -0.46 6.68
N HIS A 120 10.97 -0.10 7.36
CA HIS A 120 12.20 0.38 6.75
C HIS A 120 13.33 -0.63 6.93
N GLU A 121 14.31 -0.57 6.03
CA GLU A 121 15.60 -1.21 6.24
C GLU A 121 16.40 -0.50 7.33
N SER A 122 17.41 -1.20 7.83
CA SER A 122 18.41 -0.65 8.74
C SER A 122 19.78 -1.18 8.35
N TYR A 123 20.78 -0.99 9.20
CA TYR A 123 22.17 -1.38 8.91
C TYR A 123 22.76 -2.19 10.05
N VAL A 124 23.55 -3.22 9.70
CA VAL A 124 24.42 -3.87 10.66
C VAL A 124 25.76 -3.14 10.72
N VAL A 125 26.16 -2.81 11.95
CA VAL A 125 27.34 -1.99 12.24
C VAL A 125 28.27 -2.80 13.13
N VAL A 126 29.57 -2.59 12.97
CA VAL A 126 30.58 -3.09 13.90
C VAL A 126 31.44 -1.90 14.32
N PRO A 127 31.31 -1.41 15.58
CA PRO A 127 32.02 -0.21 16.02
C PRO A 127 33.54 -0.36 16.04
N GLU A 128 34.02 -1.52 16.50
CA GLU A 128 35.43 -1.92 16.49
C GLU A 128 35.55 -3.21 15.70
N GLY A 129 36.33 -3.18 14.61
CA GLY A 129 36.49 -4.34 13.74
C GLY A 129 37.25 -5.48 14.43
N HIS A 130 37.00 -6.71 13.95
CA HIS A 130 37.57 -7.95 14.49
C HIS A 130 39.03 -8.22 14.09
N GLY A 131 39.57 -7.41 13.16
CA GLY A 131 40.93 -7.56 12.61
C GLY A 131 40.96 -8.12 11.19
N GLU A 132 39.88 -8.77 10.76
CA GLU A 132 39.69 -9.23 9.38
C GLU A 132 38.95 -8.18 8.52
N PHE A 133 39.47 -7.95 7.32
CA PHE A 133 38.94 -6.95 6.39
C PHE A 133 38.77 -7.54 5.00
N ILE A 134 37.66 -7.20 4.36
CA ILE A 134 37.42 -7.47 2.94
C ILE A 134 37.36 -6.12 2.24
N HIS A 135 38.24 -5.91 1.26
CA HIS A 135 38.38 -4.62 0.56
C HIS A 135 38.56 -3.41 1.50
N GLY A 136 39.22 -3.61 2.65
CA GLY A 136 39.44 -2.57 3.65
C GLY A 136 38.24 -2.27 4.55
N ILE A 137 37.15 -3.05 4.45
CA ILE A 137 35.96 -2.93 5.28
C ILE A 137 35.95 -4.07 6.31
N PRO A 138 35.72 -3.80 7.61
CA PRO A 138 35.69 -4.84 8.64
C PRO A 138 34.67 -5.94 8.32
N GLN A 139 35.12 -7.19 8.35
CA GLN A 139 34.26 -8.36 8.19
C GLN A 139 33.52 -8.68 9.50
N LEU A 140 32.26 -9.11 9.40
CA LEU A 140 31.44 -9.47 10.55
C LEU A 140 31.49 -10.97 10.86
N ASN A 141 31.15 -11.29 12.11
CA ASN A 141 30.93 -12.64 12.60
C ASN A 141 29.53 -12.78 13.20
N ILE A 142 29.15 -14.00 13.57
CA ILE A 142 27.81 -14.25 14.12
C ILE A 142 27.53 -13.55 15.46
N GLY A 143 28.57 -13.08 16.16
CA GLY A 143 28.46 -12.33 17.41
C GLY A 143 28.03 -10.87 17.23
N ASP A 144 28.03 -10.34 16.00
CA ASP A 144 27.61 -8.97 15.68
C ASP A 144 26.08 -8.82 15.64
N SER A 145 25.40 -9.25 16.71
CA SER A 145 23.94 -9.27 16.82
C SER A 145 23.38 -8.38 17.93
N LYS A 146 24.23 -7.64 18.65
CA LYS A 146 23.79 -6.84 19.81
C LYS A 146 22.86 -5.70 19.36
N PRO A 147 21.66 -5.57 19.95
CA PRO A 147 20.78 -4.44 19.68
C PRO A 147 21.42 -3.10 20.00
N GLU A 148 21.10 -2.07 19.22
CA GLU A 148 21.57 -0.68 19.34
C GLU A 148 23.10 -0.47 19.20
N ILE A 149 23.87 -1.55 19.16
CA ILE A 149 25.32 -1.56 18.91
C ILE A 149 25.58 -2.06 17.50
N ASN A 150 25.23 -3.33 17.23
CA ASN A 150 25.41 -3.94 15.93
C ASN A 150 24.16 -3.81 15.08
N ILE A 151 22.99 -4.10 15.66
CA ILE A 151 21.71 -4.05 14.96
C ILE A 151 21.05 -2.72 15.28
N ARG A 152 21.07 -1.81 14.30
CA ARG A 152 20.41 -0.51 14.43
C ARG A 152 18.88 -0.66 14.41
N SER A 153 18.20 0.28 15.05
CA SER A 153 16.74 0.39 14.99
C SER A 153 16.26 0.47 13.54
N PHE A 154 15.10 -0.15 13.27
CA PHE A 154 14.40 -0.05 11.98
C PHE A 154 13.40 1.13 11.94
N GLY A 155 13.40 1.98 12.96
CA GLY A 155 12.51 3.14 13.10
C GLY A 155 11.08 2.74 13.50
N ILE A 156 10.37 2.04 12.61
CA ILE A 156 8.93 1.72 12.77
C ILE A 156 8.72 0.21 12.73
N CYS A 157 7.99 -0.30 13.71
CA CYS A 157 7.64 -1.71 13.87
C CYS A 157 6.12 -1.89 13.91
N LYS A 158 5.61 -2.95 13.28
CA LYS A 158 4.19 -3.35 13.27
C LYS A 158 3.90 -4.60 14.11
N SER A 159 4.88 -5.10 14.86
CA SER A 159 4.69 -6.31 15.67
C SER A 159 3.74 -6.04 16.84
N PRO A 160 2.67 -6.83 17.02
CA PRO A 160 1.79 -6.75 18.19
C PRO A 160 2.51 -7.08 19.51
N GLN A 161 3.66 -7.76 19.46
CA GLN A 161 4.48 -8.08 20.63
C GLN A 161 5.37 -6.90 21.07
N ASN A 162 5.52 -5.87 20.24
CA ASN A 162 6.29 -4.68 20.59
C ASN A 162 5.49 -3.81 21.59
N PRO A 163 6.06 -3.45 22.76
CA PRO A 163 5.42 -2.60 23.76
C PRO A 163 4.94 -1.25 23.19
N SER A 164 5.70 -0.60 22.31
CA SER A 164 5.31 0.69 21.72
C SER A 164 4.09 0.57 20.81
N VAL A 165 3.93 -0.56 20.10
CA VAL A 165 2.74 -0.86 19.30
C VAL A 165 1.52 -1.07 20.21
N GLN A 166 1.69 -1.82 21.30
CA GLN A 166 0.63 -2.06 22.27
C GLN A 166 0.18 -0.78 22.97
N GLU A 167 1.12 0.11 23.30
CA GLU A 167 0.81 1.40 23.92
C GLU A 167 0.02 2.30 22.96
N ASN A 168 0.44 2.39 21.70
CA ASN A 168 -0.29 3.16 20.68
C ASN A 168 -1.69 2.59 20.43
N ALA A 169 -1.84 1.26 20.37
CA ALA A 169 -3.14 0.62 20.24
C ALA A 169 -4.05 0.92 21.43
N LYS A 170 -3.51 0.93 22.67
CA LYS A 170 -4.26 1.31 23.88
C LYS A 170 -4.73 2.76 23.81
N LYS A 171 -3.85 3.69 23.43
CA LYS A 171 -4.20 5.12 23.26
C LYS A 171 -5.34 5.31 22.27
N ILE A 172 -5.27 4.65 21.12
CA ILE A 172 -6.33 4.71 20.10
C ILE A 172 -7.62 4.08 20.64
N ALA A 173 -7.54 2.94 21.34
CA ALA A 173 -8.71 2.32 21.95
C ALA A 173 -9.38 3.25 22.98
N ASP A 174 -8.58 3.91 23.82
CA ASP A 174 -9.07 4.85 24.83
C ASP A 174 -9.68 6.10 24.20
N GLU A 175 -9.08 6.64 23.13
CA GLU A 175 -9.63 7.77 22.38
C GLU A 175 -10.97 7.41 21.71
N VAL A 176 -11.06 6.22 21.11
CA VAL A 176 -12.31 5.73 20.49
C VAL A 176 -13.39 5.51 21.55
N LYS A 177 -13.04 4.96 22.71
CA LYS A 177 -13.97 4.76 23.84
C LYS A 177 -14.49 6.09 24.38
N ASN A 178 -13.60 7.07 24.54
CA ASN A 178 -13.92 8.37 25.14
C ASN A 178 -14.48 9.40 24.14
N ARG A 179 -14.63 9.02 22.87
CA ARG A 179 -15.17 9.93 21.85
C ARG A 179 -16.62 10.31 22.17
N PRO A 180 -17.04 11.55 21.92
CA PRO A 180 -18.43 11.96 22.12
C PRO A 180 -19.33 11.17 21.17
N LYS A 181 -20.20 10.34 21.76
CA LYS A 181 -21.14 9.52 20.98
C LYS A 181 -22.16 10.38 20.25
N GLY A 182 -22.38 10.05 18.98
CA GLY A 182 -23.42 10.67 18.16
C GLY A 182 -24.83 10.37 18.68
N PHE A 183 -25.84 11.11 18.21
CA PHE A 183 -27.24 10.87 18.56
C PHE A 183 -27.68 9.43 18.20
N THR A 184 -27.30 8.94 17.02
CA THR A 184 -27.62 7.59 16.54
C THR A 184 -26.95 6.49 17.36
N GLU A 185 -25.69 6.66 17.79
CA GLU A 185 -24.98 5.71 18.65
C GLU A 185 -25.63 5.62 20.04
N LYS A 186 -26.03 6.76 20.62
CA LYS A 186 -26.75 6.77 21.91
C LYS A 186 -28.08 6.02 21.84
N VAL A 187 -28.80 6.15 20.73
CA VAL A 187 -30.04 5.40 20.49
C VAL A 187 -29.72 3.90 20.33
N MET A 188 -28.71 3.54 19.54
CA MET A 188 -28.33 2.13 19.33
C MET A 188 -27.83 1.46 20.60
N ASP A 189 -27.09 2.16 21.45
CA ASP A 189 -26.61 1.68 22.75
C ASP A 189 -27.75 1.39 23.73
N PHE A 190 -28.85 2.14 23.63
CA PHE A 190 -30.05 1.88 24.43
C PHE A 190 -30.75 0.58 24.01
N PHE A 191 -30.59 0.15 22.75
CA PHE A 191 -31.23 -1.05 22.19
C PHE A 191 -30.28 -2.24 22.01
N SER A 192 -28.98 -2.09 22.24
CA SER A 192 -27.96 -3.11 21.95
C SER A 192 -27.15 -3.51 23.19
N LYS A 193 -26.77 -4.79 23.26
CA LYS A 193 -25.86 -5.28 24.29
C LYS A 193 -24.44 -4.79 23.96
N PRO A 194 -23.68 -4.20 24.91
CA PRO A 194 -22.35 -3.66 24.62
C PRO A 194 -21.40 -4.78 24.15
N PRO A 195 -20.54 -4.51 23.15
CA PRO A 195 -19.53 -5.48 22.71
C PRO A 195 -18.50 -5.73 23.81
N ALA A 196 -17.89 -6.92 23.78
CA ALA A 196 -16.87 -7.32 24.76
C ALA A 196 -15.63 -6.42 24.69
N GLU A 197 -14.99 -6.25 25.85
CA GLU A 197 -13.96 -5.26 26.11
C GLU A 197 -12.54 -5.83 25.92
N ASP A 198 -12.21 -6.21 24.69
CA ASP A 198 -10.82 -6.47 24.30
C ASP A 198 -10.34 -5.38 23.34
N VAL A 199 -9.07 -4.99 23.47
CA VAL A 199 -8.37 -4.30 22.39
C VAL A 199 -8.37 -5.32 21.26
N GLY A 200 -9.33 -5.18 20.34
CA GLY A 200 -9.54 -6.15 19.27
C GLY A 200 -8.21 -6.44 18.60
N LYS A 201 -7.91 -7.72 18.36
CA LYS A 201 -6.68 -8.13 17.65
C LYS A 201 -6.51 -7.35 16.35
N ASP A 202 -7.62 -7.05 15.69
CA ASP A 202 -7.74 -6.21 14.50
C ASP A 202 -7.13 -4.81 14.67
N LEU A 203 -7.28 -4.18 15.84
CA LEU A 203 -6.67 -2.87 16.11
C LEU A 203 -5.16 -2.99 16.28
N LEU A 204 -4.68 -4.02 16.95
CA LEU A 204 -3.24 -4.27 17.13
C LEU A 204 -2.54 -4.53 15.79
N GLU A 205 -3.20 -5.23 14.87
CA GLU A 205 -2.67 -5.50 13.52
C GLU A 205 -2.54 -4.24 12.65
N GLN A 206 -3.35 -3.21 12.93
CA GLN A 206 -3.31 -1.94 12.20
C GLN A 206 -2.39 -0.89 12.84
N CYS A 207 -1.93 -1.13 14.07
CA CYS A 207 -1.09 -0.19 14.80
C CYS A 207 0.40 -0.35 14.48
N VAL A 208 1.12 0.76 14.58
CA VAL A 208 2.58 0.81 14.46
C VAL A 208 3.18 1.52 15.67
N GLY A 209 4.45 1.27 15.93
CA GLY A 209 5.19 1.86 17.05
C GLY A 209 6.68 1.96 16.76
N GLU A 210 7.40 2.64 17.64
CA GLU A 210 8.85 2.76 17.54
C GLU A 210 9.53 1.39 17.64
N CYS A 211 10.58 1.18 16.84
CA CYS A 211 11.32 -0.06 16.82
C CYS A 211 12.52 -0.01 17.76
N THR A 212 12.46 -0.74 18.88
CA THR A 212 13.63 -1.00 19.74
C THR A 212 13.88 -2.51 19.72
N PRO A 213 14.70 -3.03 18.80
CA PRO A 213 14.84 -4.48 18.62
C PRO A 213 15.37 -5.13 19.90
N ILE A 214 14.80 -6.28 20.27
CA ILE A 214 15.32 -7.11 21.35
C ILE A 214 15.78 -8.42 20.74
N ILE A 215 17.10 -8.66 20.81
CA ILE A 215 17.76 -9.81 20.22
C ILE A 215 18.55 -10.47 21.33
N ALA A 216 18.27 -11.75 21.56
CA ALA A 216 18.89 -12.55 22.62
C ALA A 216 19.87 -13.60 22.08
N THR A 217 19.95 -13.75 20.75
CA THR A 217 20.76 -14.78 20.10
C THR A 217 21.79 -14.17 19.14
N GLU A 218 22.81 -14.95 18.85
CA GLU A 218 23.74 -14.69 17.74
C GLU A 218 23.06 -14.97 16.40
N TRP A 219 23.71 -14.53 15.31
CA TRP A 219 23.26 -14.85 13.96
C TRP A 219 23.30 -16.37 13.74
N ILE A 220 22.25 -16.89 13.14
CA ILE A 220 22.07 -18.30 12.84
C ILE A 220 22.73 -18.62 11.48
N ASP A 221 23.24 -19.84 11.31
CA ASP A 221 23.83 -20.38 10.08
C ASP A 221 25.13 -19.68 9.61
N GLY A 222 25.97 -19.27 10.56
CA GLY A 222 27.33 -18.80 10.29
C GLY A 222 28.20 -19.85 9.59
N LYS A 223 29.28 -19.41 8.94
CA LYS A 223 30.25 -20.31 8.29
C LYS A 223 31.27 -20.81 9.31
N GLU A 224 31.07 -22.02 9.84
CA GLU A 224 31.91 -22.60 10.91
C GLU A 224 33.36 -22.84 10.50
N ASP A 225 33.59 -23.09 9.22
CA ASP A 225 34.89 -23.34 8.60
C ASP A 225 35.74 -22.08 8.40
N VAL A 226 35.19 -20.88 8.66
CA VAL A 226 35.94 -19.62 8.64
C VAL A 226 35.63 -18.83 9.91
N LEU A 227 36.65 -18.60 10.73
CA LEU A 227 36.52 -17.88 11.99
C LEU A 227 37.04 -16.44 11.87
N VAL A 228 36.31 -15.51 12.48
CA VAL A 228 36.60 -14.07 12.60
C VAL A 228 36.45 -13.74 14.08
N ASP A 229 37.54 -13.33 14.74
CA ASP A 229 37.63 -13.22 16.22
C ASP A 229 37.10 -14.48 16.96
N GLY A 230 37.53 -15.65 16.49
CA GLY A 230 37.17 -16.95 17.10
C GLY A 230 35.73 -17.40 16.92
N LYS A 231 34.89 -16.64 16.22
CA LYS A 231 33.49 -17.00 15.89
C LYS A 231 33.28 -17.25 14.41
N PRO A 232 32.30 -18.08 14.01
CA PRO A 232 31.93 -18.28 12.61
C PRO A 232 31.68 -16.96 11.87
N ALA A 233 32.20 -16.87 10.64
CA ALA A 233 32.03 -15.71 9.79
C ALA A 233 30.57 -15.53 9.36
N LEU A 234 30.12 -14.27 9.29
CA LEU A 234 28.76 -13.93 8.88
C LEU A 234 28.63 -13.96 7.35
N LEU A 235 27.62 -14.67 6.86
CA LEU A 235 27.26 -14.76 5.45
C LEU A 235 25.86 -14.17 5.20
N GLY A 236 25.54 -13.82 3.94
CA GLY A 236 24.23 -13.28 3.58
C GLY A 236 23.04 -14.18 3.87
N LYS A 237 23.25 -15.50 3.99
CA LYS A 237 22.20 -16.47 4.37
C LYS A 237 21.84 -16.42 5.85
N CYS A 238 22.70 -15.83 6.67
CA CYS A 238 22.52 -15.82 8.11
C CYS A 238 21.30 -15.00 8.51
N LYS A 239 20.66 -15.39 9.61
CA LYS A 239 19.42 -14.77 10.08
C LYS A 239 19.46 -14.47 11.56
N LEU A 240 18.69 -13.47 11.96
CA LEU A 240 18.42 -13.15 13.36
C LEU A 240 16.93 -13.16 13.64
N THR A 241 16.58 -13.50 14.88
CA THR A 241 15.19 -13.47 15.35
C THR A 241 15.07 -12.44 16.45
N CYS A 242 14.17 -11.48 16.24
CA CYS A 242 13.78 -10.51 17.26
C CYS A 242 12.73 -11.14 18.19
N LEU A 243 12.78 -10.83 19.49
CA LEU A 243 11.77 -11.30 20.46
C LEU A 243 10.36 -10.77 20.18
N TYR A 244 10.23 -9.73 19.36
CA TYR A 244 8.95 -9.27 18.84
C TYR A 244 8.42 -10.13 17.67
N GLY A 245 9.07 -11.27 17.35
CA GLY A 245 8.66 -12.18 16.28
C GLY A 245 9.14 -11.80 14.88
N GLY A 246 9.95 -10.74 14.75
CA GLY A 246 10.54 -10.34 13.48
C GLY A 246 11.72 -11.21 13.07
N GLU A 247 11.76 -11.62 11.80
CA GLU A 247 12.92 -12.27 11.18
C GLU A 247 13.76 -11.19 10.51
N ILE A 248 15.02 -11.05 10.93
CA ILE A 248 15.99 -10.09 10.41
C ILE A 248 16.89 -10.81 9.40
N LYS A 249 17.01 -10.25 8.20
CA LYS A 249 17.81 -10.76 7.09
C LYS A 249 18.79 -9.70 6.60
N LEU A 250 19.88 -10.18 6.00
CA LEU A 250 20.82 -9.34 5.26
C LEU A 250 20.27 -9.08 3.86
N TYR A 251 20.28 -7.82 3.45
CA TYR A 251 19.82 -7.39 2.14
C TYR A 251 20.98 -7.04 1.21
N THR A 252 22.11 -6.57 1.75
CA THR A 252 23.35 -6.36 1.00
C THR A 252 24.53 -6.98 1.73
N SER A 253 25.66 -7.14 1.04
CA SER A 253 26.90 -7.63 1.66
C SER A 253 27.68 -6.53 2.39
N GLY A 254 27.39 -5.27 2.09
CA GLY A 254 28.20 -4.10 2.50
C GLY A 254 29.51 -3.96 1.72
N GLN A 255 29.84 -4.92 0.86
CA GLN A 255 31.02 -4.86 0.00
C GLN A 255 30.76 -3.90 -1.17
N ARG A 256 31.82 -3.27 -1.69
CA ARG A 256 31.72 -2.48 -2.92
C ARG A 256 31.62 -3.45 -4.10
N GLU A 257 30.61 -3.25 -4.95
CA GLU A 257 30.48 -3.93 -6.25
C GLU A 257 31.57 -3.50 -7.24
#